data_AF-A0A529K0U9-F1
#
_entry.id   AF-A0A529K0U9-F1
#
_cell.length_a   1.000
_cell.length_b   1.000
_cell.length_c   1.000
_cell.angle_alpha   90.00
_cell.angle_beta   90.00
_cell.angle_gamma   90.00
#
_symmetry.space_group_name_H-M   'P 1'
#
loop_
_entity.id
_entity.type
_entity.pdbx_description
1 polymer ?
#
loop_
_entity_poly.entity_id
_entity_poly.type
_entity_poly.pdbx_seq_one_letter_code
_entity_poly.pdbx_strand_id
1 'polypeptide(L)'
;GSISNEIVQHHDWLPTFLDLASAPDVIDKLKNGYEAIGRTYKNHIDGHSLLPYLTGKEEKGPRNFFFYFSDDGDVLAIRMDNWKITFMEQRTAGTLAVWRDPFTRLRAPVIYNLRTDPYEFATVTSNTYDDWMMQHAYLIYAVQAVAGKFAETFRDFPAVQKPNSFTIDDAMSKMSEAAG
;
A
#
# COMPACT_ATOMS: atom_id res chain seq x y z
N GLY A 1 24.58 -12.16 12.53
CA GLY A 1 23.49 -11.45 11.83
C GLY A 1 22.17 -12.14 12.15
N SER A 2 21.07 -11.40 12.11
CA SER A 2 19.71 -11.93 12.25
C SER A 2 18.97 -11.83 10.92
N ILE A 3 17.95 -12.67 10.72
CA ILE A 3 17.04 -12.62 9.58
C ILE A 3 15.65 -12.29 10.12
N SER A 4 14.98 -11.30 9.52
CA SER A 4 13.60 -10.96 9.82
C SER A 4 12.70 -11.28 8.63
N ASN A 5 11.53 -11.81 8.93
CA ASN A 5 10.47 -12.08 7.97
C ASN A 5 9.27 -11.15 8.16
N GLU A 6 9.36 -10.16 9.06
CA GLU A 6 8.29 -9.21 9.33
C GLU A 6 7.98 -8.35 8.11
N ILE A 7 6.74 -7.88 8.02
CA ILE A 7 6.35 -6.96 6.95
C ILE A 7 6.96 -5.60 7.27
N VAL A 8 7.78 -5.09 6.36
CA VAL A 8 8.37 -3.75 6.44
C VAL A 8 8.00 -2.98 5.20
N GLN A 9 7.62 -1.71 5.39
CA GLN A 9 7.37 -0.78 4.32
C GLN A 9 8.36 0.38 4.32
N HIS A 10 8.53 0.99 3.15
CA HIS A 10 9.43 2.13 3.02
C HIS A 10 9.05 3.29 3.95
N HIS A 11 7.76 3.53 4.16
CA HIS A 11 7.28 4.58 5.06
C HIS A 11 7.49 4.30 6.57
N ASP A 12 7.90 3.08 6.96
CA ASP A 12 8.19 2.74 8.36
C ASP A 12 9.49 3.37 8.84
N TRP A 13 10.35 3.80 7.91
CA TRP A 13 11.64 4.40 8.25
C TRP A 13 11.50 5.79 8.86
N LEU A 14 10.53 6.61 8.44
CA LEU A 14 10.30 7.92 9.04
C LEU A 14 10.02 7.83 10.56
N PRO A 15 8.99 7.09 11.03
CA PRO A 15 8.76 6.93 12.46
C PRO A 15 9.92 6.22 13.17
N THR A 16 10.58 5.27 12.52
CA THR A 16 11.76 4.60 13.09
C THR A 16 12.91 5.58 13.36
N PHE A 17 13.20 6.50 12.43
CA PHE A 17 14.23 7.52 12.62
C PHE A 17 13.82 8.58 13.63
N LEU A 18 12.54 8.94 13.69
CA LEU A 18 12.02 9.84 14.72
C LEU A 18 12.17 9.24 16.13
N ASP A 19 11.87 7.95 16.30
CA ASP A 19 12.10 7.23 17.54
C ASP A 19 13.59 7.21 17.92
N LEU A 20 14.47 6.93 16.96
CA LEU A 20 15.93 6.97 17.17
C LEU A 20 16.41 8.38 17.59
N ALA A 21 15.77 9.42 17.08
CA ALA A 21 16.03 10.82 17.45
C ALA A 21 15.33 11.24 18.75
N SER A 22 14.70 10.32 19.49
CA SER A 22 13.92 10.61 20.71
C SER A 22 12.75 11.57 20.49
N ALA A 23 12.12 11.52 19.31
CA ALA A 23 10.98 12.34 18.91
C ALA A 23 9.77 11.49 18.40
N PRO A 24 9.35 10.43 19.12
CA PRO A 24 8.28 9.53 18.68
C PRO A 24 6.92 10.23 18.53
N ASP A 25 6.69 11.29 19.29
CA ASP A 25 5.44 12.05 19.37
C ASP A 25 5.18 12.95 18.15
N VAL A 26 6.19 13.13 17.28
CA VAL A 26 6.04 13.93 16.05
C VAL A 26 4.98 13.35 15.12
N ILE A 27 4.82 12.02 15.07
CA ILE A 27 3.81 11.36 14.23
C ILE A 27 2.39 11.79 14.63
N ASP A 28 2.09 11.88 15.93
CA ASP A 28 0.78 12.32 16.40
C ASP A 28 0.61 13.84 16.31
N LYS A 29 1.69 14.60 16.46
CA LYS A 29 1.69 16.05 16.20
C LYS A 29 1.36 16.37 14.73
N LEU A 30 1.87 15.60 13.77
CA LEU A 30 1.58 15.77 12.35
C LEU A 30 0.09 15.64 12.01
N LYS A 31 -0.70 14.89 12.79
CA LYS A 31 -2.15 14.80 12.58
C LYS A 31 -2.88 16.12 12.88
N ASN A 32 -2.34 16.92 13.80
CA ASN A 32 -2.93 18.18 14.24
C ASN A 32 -2.30 19.42 13.57
N GLY A 33 -1.16 19.25 12.90
CA GLY A 33 -0.36 20.34 12.36
C GLY A 33 0.95 20.50 13.14
N TYR A 34 2.08 20.36 12.45
CA TYR A 34 3.41 20.46 13.03
C TYR A 34 4.30 21.37 12.19
N GLU A 35 4.92 22.37 12.82
CA GLU A 35 5.84 23.27 12.13
C GLU A 35 7.24 22.66 12.06
N ALA A 36 7.74 22.49 10.84
CA ALA A 36 9.09 22.00 10.57
C ALA A 36 9.62 22.67 9.31
N ILE A 37 10.94 22.88 9.23
CA ILE A 37 11.61 23.43 8.03
C ILE A 37 10.92 24.68 7.42
N GLY A 38 10.36 25.55 8.28
CA GLY A 38 9.68 26.78 7.89
C GLY A 38 8.29 26.61 7.27
N ARG A 39 7.63 25.45 7.46
CA ARG A 39 6.29 25.15 6.95
C ARG A 39 5.49 24.35 7.97
N THR A 40 4.16 24.44 7.91
CA THR A 40 3.27 23.59 8.71
C THR A 40 2.87 22.35 7.92
N TYR A 41 3.09 21.17 8.50
CA TYR A 41 2.71 19.88 7.94
C TYR A 41 1.51 19.32 8.70
N LYS A 42 0.44 18.99 7.97
CA LYS A 42 -0.69 18.25 8.50
C LYS A 42 -0.85 16.97 7.68
N ASN A 43 -0.34 15.86 8.19
CA ASN A 43 -0.21 14.61 7.46
C ASN A 43 -0.60 13.41 8.33
N HIS A 44 -1.26 12.44 7.71
CA HIS A 44 -1.38 11.10 8.27
C HIS A 44 -0.16 10.28 7.84
N ILE A 45 0.64 9.81 8.80
CA ILE A 45 1.77 8.91 8.52
C ILE A 45 1.32 7.49 8.82
N ASP A 46 1.24 6.65 7.78
CA ASP A 46 0.83 5.24 7.90
C ASP A 46 1.97 4.29 8.32
N GLY A 47 3.18 4.84 8.46
CA GLY A 47 4.35 4.11 8.93
C GLY A 47 4.27 3.80 10.43
N HIS A 48 4.92 2.72 10.84
CA HIS A 48 5.12 2.36 12.24
C HIS A 48 6.61 2.28 12.55
N SER A 49 7.01 2.66 13.77
CA SER A 49 8.40 2.51 14.18
C SER A 49 8.77 1.04 14.33
N LEU A 50 9.83 0.63 13.64
CA LEU A 50 10.42 -0.70 13.75
C LEU A 50 11.40 -0.80 14.91
N LEU A 51 11.74 0.32 15.56
CA LEU A 51 12.80 0.37 16.56
C LEU A 51 12.59 -0.62 17.73
N PRO A 52 11.38 -0.78 18.30
CA PRO A 52 11.15 -1.77 19.36
C PRO A 52 11.46 -3.19 18.89
N TYR A 53 11.04 -3.55 17.68
CA TYR A 53 11.33 -4.85 17.09
C TYR A 53 12.83 -5.04 16.81
N LEU A 54 13.46 -4.06 16.15
CA LEU A 54 14.89 -4.12 15.78
C LEU A 54 15.82 -4.17 16.99
N THR A 55 15.40 -3.63 18.13
CA THR A 55 16.17 -3.66 19.39
C THR A 55 15.83 -4.84 20.30
N GLY A 56 14.93 -5.73 19.86
CA GLY A 56 14.50 -6.90 20.62
C GLY A 56 13.61 -6.59 21.84
N LYS A 57 13.06 -5.38 21.91
CA LYS A 57 12.06 -5.01 22.93
C LYS A 57 10.69 -5.64 22.63
N GLU A 58 10.39 -5.83 21.35
CA GLU A 58 9.19 -6.50 20.87
C GLU A 58 9.58 -7.70 20.00
N GLU A 59 8.87 -8.82 20.13
CA GLU A 59 9.15 -10.04 19.36
C GLU A 59 8.68 -9.96 17.90
N LYS A 60 7.65 -9.14 17.63
CA LYS A 60 7.01 -9.02 16.32
C LYS A 60 7.11 -7.60 15.77
N GLY A 61 7.08 -7.50 14.44
CA GLY A 61 6.97 -6.21 13.76
C GLY A 61 5.59 -5.59 14.02
N PRO A 62 5.48 -4.26 13.97
CA PRO A 62 4.22 -3.57 14.23
C PRO A 62 3.20 -3.72 13.09
N ARG A 63 3.63 -4.14 11.90
CA ARG A 63 2.85 -4.07 10.67
C ARG A 63 2.19 -5.40 10.33
N ASN A 64 0.87 -5.38 10.26
CA ASN A 64 0.05 -6.53 9.89
C ASN A 64 -0.61 -6.42 8.51
N PHE A 65 -0.59 -5.23 7.89
CA PHE A 65 -1.14 -4.98 6.56
C PHE A 65 -0.27 -4.05 5.70
N PHE A 66 -0.46 -4.15 4.39
CA PHE A 66 0.28 -3.42 3.37
C PHE A 66 -0.61 -3.13 2.17
N PHE A 67 -0.58 -1.90 1.66
CA PHE A 67 -1.28 -1.51 0.42
C PHE A 67 -0.26 -1.39 -0.72
N TYR A 68 -0.56 -2.02 -1.86
CA TYR A 68 0.22 -1.89 -3.08
C TYR A 68 -0.43 -0.82 -3.96
N PHE A 69 0.32 0.22 -4.30
CA PHE A 69 -0.15 1.30 -5.16
C PHE A 69 0.55 1.26 -6.52
N SER A 70 -0.17 1.64 -7.59
CA SER A 70 0.46 2.02 -8.86
C SER A 70 1.06 3.42 -8.76
N ASP A 71 1.90 3.77 -9.73
CA ASP A 71 2.39 5.13 -9.94
C ASP A 71 1.27 6.13 -10.26
N ASP A 72 0.18 5.67 -10.86
CA ASP A 72 -1.04 6.43 -11.12
C ASP A 72 -1.95 6.58 -9.87
N GLY A 73 -1.57 5.97 -8.73
CA GLY A 73 -2.31 6.07 -7.47
C GLY A 73 -3.47 5.08 -7.30
N ASP A 74 -3.60 4.06 -8.17
CA ASP A 74 -4.56 2.97 -7.99
C ASP A 74 -4.14 2.04 -6.85
N VAL A 75 -5.11 1.49 -6.12
CA VAL A 75 -4.88 0.40 -5.16
C VAL A 75 -4.84 -0.93 -5.90
N LEU A 76 -3.63 -1.42 -6.18
CA LEU A 76 -3.41 -2.67 -6.91
C LEU A 76 -3.78 -3.90 -6.08
N ALA A 77 -3.36 -3.92 -4.82
CA ALA A 77 -3.55 -5.05 -3.92
C ALA A 77 -3.46 -4.63 -2.46
N ILE A 78 -3.95 -5.48 -1.57
CA ILE A 78 -3.70 -5.38 -0.12
C ILE A 78 -3.11 -6.70 0.35
N ARG A 79 -2.02 -6.62 1.11
CA ARG A 79 -1.48 -7.73 1.88
C ARG A 79 -1.90 -7.62 3.33
N MET A 80 -2.33 -8.73 3.91
CA MET A 80 -2.61 -8.89 5.32
C MET A 80 -1.95 -10.19 5.77
N ASP A 81 -1.00 -10.09 6.70
CA ASP A 81 -0.14 -11.22 7.09
C ASP A 81 0.51 -11.88 5.84
N ASN A 82 0.26 -13.17 5.61
CA ASN A 82 0.81 -13.92 4.48
C ASN A 82 -0.04 -13.79 3.22
N TRP A 83 -1.24 -13.21 3.32
CA TRP A 83 -2.21 -13.15 2.24
C TRP A 83 -2.05 -11.87 1.44
N LYS A 84 -2.06 -11.97 0.11
CA LYS A 84 -2.15 -10.85 -0.81
C LYS A 84 -3.43 -10.98 -1.63
N ILE A 85 -4.25 -9.95 -1.62
CA ILE A 85 -5.50 -9.86 -2.36
C ILE A 85 -5.30 -8.79 -3.44
N THR A 86 -5.26 -9.21 -4.69
CA THR A 86 -4.96 -8.38 -5.86
C THR A 86 -6.25 -8.01 -6.60
N PHE A 87 -6.50 -6.72 -6.75
CA PHE A 87 -7.67 -6.15 -7.43
C PHE A 87 -7.39 -5.74 -8.88
N MET A 88 -6.13 -5.38 -9.15
CA MET A 88 -5.65 -4.98 -10.46
C MET A 88 -4.32 -5.69 -10.74
N GLU A 89 -4.19 -6.30 -11.91
CA GLU A 89 -3.01 -7.08 -12.28
C GLU A 89 -2.39 -6.61 -13.59
N GLN A 90 -1.06 -6.70 -13.69
CA GLN A 90 -0.34 -6.48 -14.93
C GLN A 90 -0.28 -7.82 -15.70
N ARG A 91 -1.07 -7.93 -16.78
CA ARG A 91 -1.14 -9.15 -17.61
C ARG A 91 -0.03 -9.21 -18.65
N THR A 92 0.61 -8.08 -18.96
CA THR A 92 1.74 -8.03 -19.85
C THR A 92 3.01 -8.48 -19.13
N ALA A 93 3.77 -9.37 -19.76
CA ALA A 93 5.04 -9.84 -19.23
C ALA A 93 6.24 -9.14 -19.88
N GLY A 94 7.34 -9.02 -19.13
CA GLY A 94 8.67 -8.76 -19.69
C GLY A 94 9.07 -7.29 -19.83
N THR A 95 9.26 -6.84 -21.07
CA THR A 95 9.97 -5.59 -21.43
C THR A 95 9.30 -4.31 -20.91
N LEU A 96 9.75 -3.14 -21.37
CA LEU A 96 9.06 -1.85 -21.14
C LEU A 96 7.57 -1.83 -21.56
N ALA A 97 7.06 -2.88 -22.22
CA ALA A 97 5.62 -3.08 -22.42
C ALA A 97 4.82 -3.06 -21.11
N VAL A 98 5.38 -3.54 -19.99
CA VAL A 98 4.69 -3.50 -18.67
C VAL A 98 4.39 -2.09 -18.17
N TRP A 99 5.09 -1.08 -18.70
CA TRP A 99 4.85 0.34 -18.42
C TRP A 99 3.93 1.01 -19.44
N ARG A 100 3.76 0.40 -20.62
CA ARG A 100 2.89 0.93 -21.68
C ARG A 100 1.48 0.38 -21.59
N ASP A 101 1.36 -0.86 -21.15
CA ASP A 101 0.08 -1.56 -21.11
C ASP A 101 -0.60 -1.32 -19.75
N PRO A 102 -1.92 -1.03 -19.75
CA PRO A 102 -2.64 -0.72 -18.53
C PRO A 102 -2.79 -1.95 -17.62
N PHE A 103 -2.90 -1.69 -16.33
CA PHE A 103 -3.36 -2.72 -15.39
C PHE A 103 -4.79 -3.17 -15.73
N THR A 104 -5.05 -4.47 -15.63
CA THR A 104 -6.38 -5.04 -15.80
C THR A 104 -7.14 -4.99 -14.48
N ARG A 105 -8.27 -4.26 -14.45
CA ARG A 105 -9.19 -4.25 -13.31
C ARG A 105 -9.97 -5.55 -13.25
N LEU A 106 -9.92 -6.23 -12.10
CA LEU A 106 -10.56 -7.52 -11.90
C LEU A 106 -11.97 -7.34 -11.31
N ARG A 107 -12.91 -8.18 -11.77
CA ARG A 107 -14.26 -8.25 -11.17
C ARG A 107 -14.28 -9.04 -9.86
N ALA A 108 -13.44 -10.07 -9.78
CA ALA A 108 -13.18 -10.83 -8.57
C ALA A 108 -11.67 -10.75 -8.31
N PRO A 109 -11.24 -10.41 -7.08
CA PRO A 109 -9.82 -10.31 -6.80
C PRO A 109 -9.17 -11.70 -6.81
N VAL A 110 -7.87 -11.70 -7.09
CA VAL A 110 -7.03 -12.88 -7.03
C VAL A 110 -6.37 -12.92 -5.64
N ILE A 111 -6.29 -14.11 -5.03
CA ILE A 111 -5.76 -14.31 -3.69
C ILE A 111 -4.48 -15.14 -3.77
N TYR A 112 -3.44 -14.71 -3.08
CA TYR A 112 -2.18 -15.44 -2.94
C TYR A 112 -1.80 -15.57 -1.47
N ASN A 113 -1.12 -16.66 -1.12
CA ASN A 113 -0.37 -16.76 0.12
C ASN A 113 1.12 -16.66 -0.22
N LEU A 114 1.75 -15.53 0.10
CA LEU A 114 3.11 -15.20 -0.29
C LEU A 114 4.18 -16.05 0.42
N ARG A 115 3.81 -16.85 1.43
CA ARG A 115 4.75 -17.81 2.05
C ARG A 115 4.78 -19.13 1.32
N THR A 116 3.65 -19.56 0.78
CA THR A 116 3.54 -20.81 0.02
C THR A 116 3.77 -20.59 -1.47
N ASP A 117 3.40 -19.42 -1.98
CA ASP A 117 3.54 -19.00 -3.37
C ASP A 117 4.17 -17.59 -3.46
N PRO A 118 5.48 -17.46 -3.16
CA PRO A 118 6.16 -16.16 -3.14
C PRO A 118 6.29 -15.51 -4.52
N TYR A 119 6.08 -16.27 -5.60
CA TYR A 119 6.15 -15.78 -6.98
C TYR A 119 4.78 -15.52 -7.60
N GLU A 120 3.70 -15.79 -6.86
CA GLU A 120 2.31 -15.58 -7.33
C GLU A 120 2.00 -16.40 -8.60
N PHE A 121 2.52 -17.63 -8.69
CA PHE A 121 2.42 -18.48 -9.88
C PHE A 121 1.26 -19.48 -9.83
N ALA A 122 0.51 -19.54 -8.73
CA ALA A 122 -0.60 -20.48 -8.60
C ALA A 122 -1.67 -20.27 -9.70
N THR A 123 -1.93 -19.03 -10.12
CA THR A 123 -2.85 -18.70 -11.23
C THR A 123 -2.36 -19.17 -12.60
N VAL A 124 -1.08 -19.47 -12.75
CA VAL A 124 -0.45 -19.89 -14.01
C VAL A 124 -0.27 -21.40 -14.06
N THR A 125 0.05 -22.02 -12.93
CA THR A 125 0.59 -23.40 -12.89
C THR A 125 -0.28 -24.40 -12.16
N SER A 126 -1.20 -23.95 -11.29
CA SER A 126 -1.99 -24.85 -10.46
C SER A 126 -3.30 -25.26 -11.13
N ASN A 127 -3.58 -26.56 -11.11
CA ASN A 127 -4.85 -27.11 -11.60
C ASN A 127 -6.01 -26.94 -10.59
N THR A 128 -5.72 -26.54 -9.36
CA THR A 128 -6.71 -26.46 -8.26
C THR A 128 -6.76 -25.07 -7.63
N TYR A 129 -6.18 -24.06 -8.28
CA TYR A 129 -6.13 -22.70 -7.75
C TYR A 129 -7.51 -22.14 -7.42
N ASP A 130 -8.46 -22.25 -8.35
CA ASP A 130 -9.77 -21.62 -8.18
C ASP A 130 -10.59 -22.25 -7.04
N ASP A 131 -10.54 -23.58 -6.87
CA ASP A 131 -11.18 -24.26 -5.73
C ASP A 131 -10.57 -23.80 -4.40
N TRP A 132 -9.23 -23.72 -4.35
CA TRP A 132 -8.52 -23.20 -3.18
C TRP A 132 -8.89 -21.72 -2.91
N MET A 133 -8.93 -20.88 -3.94
CA MET A 133 -9.30 -19.47 -3.81
C MET A 133 -10.73 -19.31 -3.30
N MET A 134 -11.68 -20.11 -3.80
CA MET A 134 -13.07 -20.10 -3.34
C MET A 134 -13.21 -20.49 -1.87
N GLN A 135 -12.44 -21.47 -1.38
CA GLN A 135 -12.40 -21.83 0.04
C GLN A 135 -11.87 -20.70 0.93
N HIS A 136 -11.09 -19.77 0.35
CA HIS A 136 -10.49 -18.64 1.04
C HIS A 136 -11.15 -17.29 0.70
N ALA A 137 -12.25 -17.29 -0.05
CA ALA A 137 -12.92 -16.07 -0.51
C ALA A 137 -13.41 -15.17 0.65
N TYR A 138 -13.58 -15.73 1.85
CA TYR A 138 -13.91 -14.97 3.05
C TYR A 138 -12.84 -13.90 3.40
N LEU A 139 -11.59 -14.07 2.97
CA LEU A 139 -10.52 -13.08 3.16
C LEU A 139 -10.79 -11.76 2.44
N ILE A 140 -11.61 -11.77 1.39
CA ILE A 140 -12.02 -10.55 0.67
C ILE A 140 -12.74 -9.59 1.63
N TYR A 141 -13.60 -10.10 2.51
CA TYR A 141 -14.31 -9.29 3.50
C TYR A 141 -13.37 -8.69 4.56
N ALA A 142 -12.35 -9.46 4.97
CA ALA A 142 -11.35 -8.96 5.92
C ALA A 142 -10.55 -7.78 5.33
N VAL A 143 -10.17 -7.90 4.06
CA VAL A 143 -9.45 -6.83 3.35
C VAL A 143 -10.35 -5.61 3.10
N GLN A 144 -11.64 -5.81 2.81
CA GLN A 144 -12.59 -4.69 2.69
C GLN A 144 -12.69 -3.88 3.98
N ALA A 145 -12.64 -4.51 5.16
CA ALA A 145 -12.62 -3.79 6.43
C ALA A 145 -11.36 -2.93 6.61
N VAL A 146 -10.19 -3.43 6.18
CA VAL A 146 -8.93 -2.67 6.19
C VAL A 146 -8.99 -1.50 5.20
N ALA A 147 -9.49 -1.75 3.98
CA ALA A 147 -9.68 -0.71 2.97
C ALA A 147 -10.66 0.37 3.44
N GLY A 148 -11.73 0.00 4.14
CA GLY A 148 -12.70 0.93 4.72
C GLY A 148 -12.07 1.87 5.75
N LYS A 149 -11.28 1.34 6.69
CA LYS A 149 -10.54 2.15 7.67
C LYS A 149 -9.54 3.10 7.01
N PHE A 150 -8.85 2.63 5.97
CA PHE A 150 -7.95 3.47 5.18
C PHE A 150 -8.74 4.57 4.44
N ALA A 151 -9.88 4.24 3.83
CA ALA A 151 -10.74 5.22 3.16
C ALA A 151 -11.28 6.30 4.13
N GLU A 152 -11.56 5.93 5.39
CA GLU A 152 -12.02 6.87 6.42
C GLU A 152 -10.98 7.95 6.75
N THR A 153 -9.67 7.65 6.66
CA THR A 153 -8.62 8.64 6.95
C THR A 153 -8.67 9.83 5.99
N PHE A 154 -9.12 9.63 4.75
CA PHE A 154 -9.23 10.69 3.75
C PHE A 154 -10.30 11.75 4.08
N ARG A 155 -11.18 11.50 5.06
CA ARG A 155 -12.10 12.54 5.55
C ARG A 155 -11.34 13.68 6.23
N ASP A 156 -10.33 13.35 7.01
CA ASP A 156 -9.51 14.31 7.76
C ASP A 156 -8.21 14.67 7.02
N PHE A 157 -7.74 13.77 6.15
CA PHE A 157 -6.50 13.86 5.40
C PHE A 157 -6.73 13.57 3.90
N PRO A 158 -7.42 14.47 3.16
CA PRO A 158 -7.65 14.27 1.74
C PRO A 158 -6.34 14.20 0.95
N ALA A 159 -6.39 13.60 -0.24
CA ALA A 159 -5.22 13.51 -1.12
C ALA A 159 -4.65 14.92 -1.42
N VAL A 160 -3.41 15.15 -1.00
CA VAL A 160 -2.74 16.46 -1.15
C VAL A 160 -1.94 16.57 -2.44
N GLN A 161 -1.67 15.45 -3.11
CA GLN A 161 -0.92 15.39 -4.35
C GLN A 161 -1.68 14.54 -5.36
N LYS A 162 -1.94 15.12 -6.53
CA LYS A 162 -2.44 14.36 -7.68
C LYS A 162 -1.30 13.52 -8.25
N PRO A 163 -1.52 12.21 -8.53
CA PRO A 163 -0.58 11.41 -9.31
C PRO A 163 -0.29 12.09 -10.66
N ASN A 164 0.95 11.98 -11.13
CA ASN A 164 1.28 12.44 -12.47
C ASN A 164 0.71 11.45 -13.48
N SER A 165 0.30 11.94 -14.64
CA SER A 165 -0.12 11.10 -15.76
C SER A 165 0.84 11.21 -16.94
N PHE A 166 1.04 10.11 -17.66
CA PHE A 166 1.70 10.09 -18.97
C PHE A 166 0.75 10.46 -20.12
N THR A 167 -0.54 10.62 -19.85
CA THR A 167 -1.57 11.00 -20.84
C THR A 167 -1.88 12.49 -20.80
N ILE A 168 -2.65 12.95 -21.79
CA ILE A 168 -3.02 14.37 -21.94
C ILE A 168 -4.21 14.80 -21.07
N ASP A 169 -4.77 13.90 -20.24
CA ASP A 169 -5.99 14.16 -19.47
C ASP A 169 -5.85 15.40 -18.57
N ASP A 170 -4.68 15.60 -17.97
CA ASP A 170 -4.37 16.78 -17.16
C ASP A 170 -4.33 18.08 -17.97
N ALA A 171 -3.82 18.03 -19.20
CA ALA A 171 -3.81 19.17 -20.09
C ALA A 171 -5.24 19.53 -20.53
N MET A 172 -6.04 18.51 -20.86
CA MET A 172 -7.44 18.68 -21.24
C MET A 172 -8.29 19.24 -20.09
N SER A 173 -8.11 18.75 -18.86
CA SER A 173 -8.81 19.27 -17.67
C SER A 173 -8.52 20.75 -17.46
N LYS A 174 -7.24 21.16 -17.51
CA LYS A 174 -6.83 22.56 -17.34
C LYS A 174 -7.38 23.47 -18.45
N MET A 175 -7.42 22.99 -19.70
CA MET A 175 -8.01 23.75 -20.80
C MET A 175 -9.51 23.92 -20.64
N SER A 176 -10.22 22.89 -20.15
CA SER A 176 -11.65 22.96 -19.88
C SER A 176 -11.97 23.92 -18.71
N GLU A 177 -11.15 23.92 -17.65
CA GLU A 177 -11.29 24.84 -16.52
C GLU A 177 -11.03 26.30 -16.92
N ALA A 178 -10.12 26.55 -17.85
CA ALA A 178 -9.82 27.91 -18.35
C ALA A 178 -10.85 28.45 -19.35
N ALA A 179 -11.67 27.57 -19.94
CA ALA A 179 -12.68 27.93 -20.93
C ALA A 179 -14.09 28.16 -20.32
N GLY A 180 -14.28 27.88 -19.03
CA GLY A 180 -15.49 28.17 -18.26
C GLY A 180 -15.31 29.32 -17.29
#